data_AF-X0TV76-F1
#
_entry.id   AF-X0TV76-F1
#
_cell.length_a   1.000
_cell.length_b   1.000
_cell.length_c   1.000
_cell.angle_alpha   90.00
_cell.angle_beta   90.00
_cell.angle_gamma   90.00
#
_symmetry.space_group_name_H-M   'P 1'
#
loop_
_entity.id
_entity.type
_entity.pdbx_description
1 polymer ?
#
loop_
_entity_poly.entity_id
_entity_poly.type
_entity_poly.pdbx_seq_one_letter_code
_entity_poly.pdbx_strand_id
1 'polypeptide(L)'
;MEQINYFEKLFYPKTIAFIGASNKRIWQLMGYVDREFQGKLYFVSKGSKRIFDIDCIKDVTDLPDGIDHAIIAVNRNQLTD
;
A
#
# COMPACT_ATOMS: atom_id res chain seq x y z
N MET A 1 -3.15 29.39 -15.29
CA MET A 1 -2.05 28.88 -14.46
C MET A 1 -2.47 27.51 -13.95
N GLU A 2 -1.97 26.43 -14.57
CA GLU A 2 -2.11 25.07 -14.02
C GLU A 2 -1.23 24.95 -12.78
N GLN A 3 -1.73 25.46 -11.65
CA GLN A 3 -1.15 25.12 -10.37
C GLN A 3 -1.79 23.80 -9.90
N ILE A 4 -0.96 22.75 -10.02
CA ILE A 4 -0.86 21.59 -9.11
C ILE A 4 -1.81 20.42 -9.37
N ASN A 5 -1.40 19.53 -10.28
CA ASN A 5 -1.75 18.09 -10.21
C ASN A 5 -0.54 17.20 -9.88
N TYR A 6 0.66 17.76 -9.71
CA TYR A 6 1.88 16.97 -9.48
C TYR A 6 1.78 16.05 -8.25
N PHE A 7 1.13 16.50 -7.19
CA PHE A 7 0.90 15.71 -5.96
C PHE A 7 -0.51 15.13 -5.85
N GLU A 8 -1.33 15.18 -6.91
CA GLU A 8 -2.70 14.67 -6.87
C GLU A 8 -2.72 13.20 -6.45
N LYS A 9 -1.84 12.37 -7.02
CA LYS A 9 -1.71 10.95 -6.65
C LYS A 9 -1.18 10.71 -5.24
N LEU A 10 -0.47 11.67 -4.66
CA LEU A 10 0.04 11.57 -3.29
C LEU A 10 -1.09 11.80 -2.27
N PHE A 11 -1.90 12.84 -2.49
CA PHE A 11 -2.95 13.27 -1.55
C PHE A 11 -4.34 12.66 -1.84
N TYR A 12 -4.62 12.31 -3.09
CA TYR A 12 -5.88 11.74 -3.56
C TYR A 12 -5.67 10.46 -4.41
N PRO A 13 -4.93 9.45 -3.92
CA PRO A 13 -4.71 8.22 -4.66
C PRO A 13 -6.02 7.45 -4.88
N LYS A 14 -6.18 6.84 -6.05
CA LYS A 14 -7.22 5.82 -6.31
C LYS A 14 -6.74 4.42 -5.93
N THR A 15 -5.43 4.22 -5.85
CA THR A 15 -4.81 2.95 -5.45
C THR A 15 -3.65 3.18 -4.47
N ILE A 16 -3.59 2.36 -3.41
CA ILE A 16 -2.49 2.38 -2.45
C ILE A 16 -1.92 0.98 -2.28
N ALA A 17 -0.60 0.83 -2.45
CA ALA A 17 0.11 -0.40 -2.14
C ALA A 17 0.90 -0.28 -0.83
N PHE A 18 0.66 -1.19 0.11
CA PHE A 18 1.44 -1.30 1.35
C PHE A 18 2.48 -2.41 1.22
N ILE A 19 3.74 -2.02 1.05
CA ILE A 19 4.87 -2.93 0.89
C ILE A 19 5.46 -3.23 2.26
N GLY A 20 5.48 -4.52 2.64
CA GLY A 20 5.85 -4.95 3.99
C GLY A 20 4.66 -5.02 4.96
N ALA A 21 3.44 -5.12 4.43
CA ALA A 21 2.24 -5.28 5.24
C ALA A 21 2.34 -6.53 6.15
N SER A 22 1.86 -6.44 7.38
CA SER A 22 1.91 -7.53 8.36
C SER A 22 0.81 -7.43 9.40
N ASN A 23 0.23 -8.58 9.79
CA ASN A 23 -0.69 -8.65 10.94
C ASN A 23 -0.05 -8.17 12.25
N LYS A 24 1.29 -8.22 12.37
CA LYS A 24 2.00 -7.69 13.54
C LYS A 24 2.04 -6.16 13.61
N ARG A 25 1.70 -5.46 12.51
CA ARG A 25 1.70 -3.98 12.40
C ARG A 25 0.37 -3.48 11.84
N ILE A 26 -0.71 -4.16 12.20
CA ILE A 26 -2.05 -3.95 11.66
C ILE A 26 -2.52 -2.49 11.83
N TRP A 27 -2.10 -1.82 12.90
CA TRP A 27 -2.43 -0.42 13.21
C TRP A 27 -2.01 0.56 12.10
N GLN A 28 -0.99 0.23 11.29
CA GLN A 28 -0.57 1.07 10.15
C GLN A 28 -1.61 1.09 9.02
N LEU A 29 -2.49 0.08 8.98
CA LEU A 29 -3.48 -0.15 7.94
C LEU A 29 -4.90 0.17 8.40
N MET A 30 -5.17 0.09 9.72
CA MET A 30 -6.49 0.28 10.31
C MET A 30 -7.17 1.57 9.85
N GLY A 31 -6.44 2.68 9.80
CA GLY A 31 -7.02 3.98 9.40
C GLY A 31 -7.61 3.99 7.98
N TYR A 32 -7.10 3.14 7.07
CA TYR A 32 -7.59 3.03 5.70
C TYR A 32 -8.78 2.06 5.60
N VAL A 33 -8.79 1.01 6.42
CA VAL A 33 -9.86 0.00 6.41
C VAL A 33 -11.07 0.49 7.19
N ASP A 34 -10.87 0.98 8.41
CA ASP A 34 -11.95 1.43 9.31
C ASP A 34 -12.68 2.67 8.78
N ARG A 35 -12.00 3.49 7.97
CA ARG A 35 -12.60 4.65 7.29
C ARG A 35 -13.06 4.35 5.88
N GLU A 36 -13.07 3.08 5.48
CA GLU A 36 -13.52 2.63 4.17
C GLU A 36 -12.86 3.43 3.05
N PHE A 37 -11.52 3.36 2.96
CA PHE A 37 -10.80 4.04 1.87
C PHE A 37 -11.46 3.72 0.53
N GLN A 38 -11.89 4.77 -0.18
CA GLN A 38 -12.75 4.66 -1.35
C GLN A 38 -12.01 4.15 -2.60
N GLY A 39 -10.68 4.09 -2.54
CA GLY A 39 -9.85 3.49 -3.56
C GLY A 39 -9.56 2.02 -3.29
N LYS A 40 -8.62 1.45 -4.05
CA LYS A 40 -8.21 0.05 -3.89
C LYS A 40 -6.94 -0.08 -3.05
N LEU A 41 -6.98 -0.97 -2.08
CA LEU A 41 -5.83 -1.32 -1.25
C LEU A 41 -5.16 -2.60 -1.75
N TYR A 42 -3.84 -2.58 -1.82
CA TYR A 42 -3.01 -3.73 -2.13
C TYR A 42 -2.03 -3.97 -0.97
N PHE A 43 -1.98 -5.19 -0.45
CA PHE A 43 -1.06 -5.54 0.63
C PHE A 43 0.01 -6.49 0.09
N VAL A 44 1.28 -6.10 0.17
CA VAL A 44 2.41 -6.94 -0.21
C VAL A 44 3.06 -7.46 1.06
N SER A 45 3.06 -8.78 1.23
CA SER A 45 3.60 -9.45 2.41
C SER A 45 4.25 -10.79 2.06
N LYS A 46 5.48 -10.97 2.52
CA LYS A 46 6.17 -12.27 2.46
C LYS A 46 5.72 -13.24 3.56
N GLY A 47 5.09 -12.72 4.63
CA GLY A 47 4.78 -13.50 5.84
C GLY A 47 3.28 -13.69 6.12
N SER A 48 2.43 -12.76 5.66
CA SER A 48 0.98 -12.86 5.83
C SER A 48 0.33 -13.26 4.52
N LYS A 49 -0.57 -14.25 4.53
CA LYS A 49 -1.37 -14.62 3.36
C LYS A 49 -2.59 -13.70 3.16
N ARG A 50 -3.11 -13.16 4.26
CA ARG A 50 -4.30 -12.32 4.32
C ARG A 50 -4.18 -11.38 5.52
N ILE A 51 -4.61 -10.14 5.34
CA ILE A 51 -4.67 -9.10 6.37
C ILE A 51 -6.06 -8.45 6.27
N PHE A 52 -6.79 -8.41 7.38
CA PHE A 52 -8.24 -8.21 7.36
C PHE A 52 -8.92 -9.20 6.39
N ASP A 53 -9.73 -8.70 5.46
CA ASP A 53 -10.38 -9.47 4.42
C ASP A 53 -9.72 -9.32 3.03
N ILE A 54 -8.47 -8.85 3.00
CA ILE A 54 -7.72 -8.61 1.76
C ILE A 54 -6.55 -9.61 1.68
N ASP A 55 -6.52 -10.37 0.58
CA ASP A 55 -5.43 -11.30 0.30
C ASP A 55 -4.14 -10.54 -0.01
N CYS A 56 -3.04 -11.05 0.54
CA CYS A 56 -1.74 -10.45 0.36
C CYS A 56 -1.06 -10.97 -0.90
N ILE A 57 -0.50 -10.04 -1.66
CA ILE A 57 0.42 -10.30 -2.75
C ILE A 57 1.79 -10.68 -2.17
N LYS A 58 2.46 -11.67 -2.75
CA LYS A 58 3.74 -12.18 -2.20
C LYS A 58 4.93 -11.30 -2.54
N ASP A 59 4.98 -10.79 -3.77
CA ASP A 59 6.08 -9.98 -4.26
C ASP A 59 5.59 -8.66 -4.87
N VAL A 60 6.43 -7.63 -4.83
CA VAL A 60 6.11 -6.31 -5.40
C VAL A 60 5.98 -6.40 -6.92
N THR A 61 6.65 -7.35 -7.58
CA THR A 61 6.55 -7.57 -9.03
C THR A 61 5.18 -8.06 -9.48
N ASP A 62 4.37 -8.59 -8.57
CA ASP A 62 3.02 -9.07 -8.84
C ASP A 62 1.97 -7.94 -8.67
N LEU A 63 2.38 -6.72 -8.32
CA LEU A 63 1.48 -5.57 -8.29
C LEU A 63 1.05 -5.21 -9.72
N PRO A 64 -0.21 -4.77 -9.92
CA PRO A 64 -0.64 -4.25 -11.21
C PRO A 64 0.07 -2.93 -11.53
N ASP A 65 0.20 -2.63 -12.82
CA ASP A 65 0.69 -1.34 -13.28
C ASP A 65 -0.22 -0.19 -12.83
N GLY A 66 0.37 1.00 -12.71
CA GLY A 66 -0.38 2.23 -12.44
C GLY A 66 -0.81 2.44 -10.98
N ILE A 67 -0.10 1.86 -10.01
CA ILE A 67 -0.27 2.21 -8.59
C ILE A 67 0.00 3.71 -8.39
N ASP A 68 -0.94 4.41 -7.73
CA ASP A 68 -0.82 5.85 -7.50
C ASP A 68 0.14 6.16 -6.35
N HIS A 69 0.10 5.36 -5.28
CA HIS A 69 0.89 5.58 -4.07
C HIS A 69 1.37 4.26 -3.47
N ALA A 70 2.68 4.15 -3.21
CA ALA A 70 3.27 3.04 -2.46
C ALA A 70 3.77 3.51 -1.10
N ILE A 71 3.35 2.82 -0.04
CA ILE A 71 3.85 3.00 1.33
C ILE A 71 4.78 1.83 1.63
N ILE A 72 6.06 2.12 1.81
CA ILE A 72 7.10 1.10 2.02
C ILE A 72 7.49 1.05 3.49
N ALA A 73 7.09 -0.03 4.17
CA ALA A 73 7.32 -0.25 5.60
C ALA A 73 8.09 -1.56 5.85
N VAL A 74 9.26 -1.70 5.23
CA VAL A 74 10.13 -2.89 5.34
C VAL A 74 11.33 -2.62 6.25
N ASN A 75 12.10 -3.66 6.59
CA ASN A 75 13.40 -3.46 7.24
C ASN A 75 14.35 -2.74 6.29
N ARG A 76 15.28 -1.94 6.83
CA ARG A 76 16.28 -1.19 6.04
C ARG A 76 16.93 -2.02 4.94
N ASN A 77 17.37 -3.24 5.27
CA ASN A 77 18.10 -4.13 4.36
C ASN A 77 17.25 -4.68 3.20
N GLN A 78 15.94 -4.39 3.17
CA GLN A 78 15.03 -4.80 2.11
C GLN A 78 14.62 -3.62 1.21
N LEU A 79 15.00 -2.38 1.57
CA LEU A 79 14.63 -1.18 0.82
C LEU A 79 15.60 -0.88 -0.33
N THR A 80 16.85 -1.28 -0.17
CA THR A 80 17.91 -1.07 -1.15
C THR A 80 18.14 -2.36 -1.92
N ASP A 81 18.16 -2.25 -3.25
CA ASP A 81 19.23 -2.88 -4.02
C ASP A 81 20.53 -2.09 -3.78
#